data_AF-A0A8T7L0E8-F1
#
_entry.id   AF-A0A8T7L0E8-F1
#
_cell.length_a   1.000
_cell.length_b   1.000
_cell.length_c   1.000
_cell.angle_alpha   90.00
_cell.angle_beta   90.00
_cell.angle_gamma   90.00
#
_symmetry.space_group_name_H-M   'P 1'
#
loop_
_entity.id
_entity.type
_entity.pdbx_description
1 polymer ?
#
loop_
_entity_poly.entity_id
_entity_poly.type
_entity_poly.pdbx_seq_one_letter_code
_entity_poly.pdbx_strand_id
1 'polypeptide(L)'
;MQRDEFLNPLNAVINACQSLQGESDLSFYQERYVDAMLRSAHTMRDLIISIPEIASAHEILSYEARSHLASIIGYAEVLLDQVEGRLTPTQQRHVQAVRANGAQMLNLLVRLLESAGPQG
;
A
#
# COMPACT_ATOMS: atom_id res chain seq x y z
N MET A 1 -10.09 -11.71 12.04
CA MET A 1 -9.55 -10.54 11.34
C MET A 1 -10.66 -9.90 10.54
N GLN A 2 -10.93 -8.60 10.75
CA GLN A 2 -12.02 -7.89 10.09
C GLN A 2 -11.52 -7.17 8.83
N ARG A 3 -12.40 -7.03 7.81
CA ARG A 3 -12.11 -6.31 6.55
C ARG A 3 -11.53 -4.91 6.81
N ASP A 4 -12.04 -4.24 7.83
CA ASP A 4 -11.62 -2.88 8.20
C ASP A 4 -10.16 -2.82 8.66
N GLU A 5 -9.61 -3.89 9.23
CA GLU A 5 -8.19 -3.94 9.61
C GLU A 5 -7.28 -3.82 8.39
N PHE A 6 -7.72 -4.31 7.23
CA PHE A 6 -7.02 -4.16 5.95
C PHE A 6 -7.33 -2.83 5.26
N LEU A 7 -8.60 -2.42 5.26
CA LEU A 7 -9.02 -1.21 4.55
C LEU A 7 -8.48 0.07 5.19
N ASN A 8 -8.33 0.12 6.51
CA ASN A 8 -7.85 1.31 7.22
C ASN A 8 -6.45 1.78 6.77
N PRO A 9 -5.39 0.95 6.88
CA PRO A 9 -4.06 1.35 6.40
C PRO A 9 -4.03 1.55 4.88
N LEU A 10 -4.84 0.81 4.11
CA LEU A 10 -4.93 0.99 2.66
C LEU A 10 -5.53 2.35 2.27
N ASN A 11 -6.59 2.77 2.95
CA ASN A 11 -7.18 4.10 2.77
C ASN A 11 -6.21 5.20 3.19
N ALA A 12 -5.39 4.97 4.22
CA ALA A 12 -4.33 5.90 4.60
C ALA A 12 -3.26 6.04 3.49
N VAL A 13 -2.87 4.94 2.83
CA VAL A 13 -2.00 4.98 1.64
C VAL A 13 -2.62 5.81 0.51
N ILE A 14 -3.89 5.54 0.19
CA ILE A 14 -4.63 6.27 -0.87
C ILE A 14 -4.65 7.76 -0.57
N ASN A 15 -5.03 8.15 0.65
CA ASN A 15 -5.11 9.55 1.06
C ASN A 15 -3.74 10.24 1.00
N ALA A 16 -2.66 9.55 1.40
CA ALA A 16 -1.31 10.09 1.32
C ALA A 16 -0.84 10.28 -0.14
N CYS A 17 -1.15 9.34 -1.04
CA CYS A 17 -0.85 9.49 -2.46
C CYS A 17 -1.65 10.62 -3.10
N GLN A 18 -2.95 10.75 -2.77
CA GLN A 18 -3.78 11.86 -3.24
C GLN A 18 -3.30 13.22 -2.72
N SER A 19 -2.81 13.27 -1.47
CA SER A 19 -2.19 14.49 -0.91
C SER A 19 -0.95 14.86 -1.72
N LEU A 20 -0.08 13.88 -2.02
CA LEU A 20 1.12 14.08 -2.85
C LEU A 20 0.80 14.60 -4.25
N GLN A 21 -0.24 14.07 -4.90
CA GLN A 21 -0.67 14.55 -6.22
C GLN A 21 -1.24 15.98 -6.19
N GLY A 22 -1.77 16.41 -5.05
CA GLY A 22 -2.25 17.77 -4.84
C GLY A 22 -1.14 18.78 -4.48
N GLU A 23 0.07 18.31 -4.16
CA GLU A 23 1.22 19.15 -3.88
C GLU A 23 1.91 19.59 -5.18
N SER A 24 2.32 20.86 -5.25
CA SER A 24 3.19 21.33 -6.33
C SER A 24 4.60 20.73 -6.21
N ASP A 25 5.35 20.75 -7.31
CA ASP A 25 6.81 20.47 -7.36
C ASP A 25 7.25 19.00 -7.30
N LEU A 26 6.36 18.04 -7.56
CA LEU A 26 6.82 16.69 -7.91
C LEU A 26 7.44 16.71 -9.31
N SER A 27 8.58 16.02 -9.47
CA SER A 27 9.15 15.76 -10.79
C SER A 27 8.28 14.76 -11.54
N PHE A 28 8.36 14.75 -12.87
CA PHE A 28 7.66 13.77 -13.70
C PHE A 28 7.86 12.31 -13.24
N TYR A 29 9.08 11.95 -12.82
CA TYR A 29 9.34 10.61 -12.32
C TYR A 29 8.72 10.35 -10.93
N GLN A 30 8.76 11.35 -10.04
CA GLN A 30 8.10 11.24 -8.74
C GLN A 30 6.58 11.09 -8.89
N GLU A 31 5.95 11.87 -9.77
CA GLU A 31 4.52 11.74 -10.12
C GLU A 31 4.20 10.32 -10.60
N ARG A 32 5.04 9.74 -11.48
CA ARG A 32 4.83 8.38 -11.96
C ARG A 32 4.88 7.32 -10.86
N TYR A 33 5.74 7.49 -9.86
CA TYR A 33 5.78 6.59 -8.70
C TYR A 33 4.53 6.76 -7.83
N VAL A 34 4.13 8.00 -7.54
CA VAL A 34 2.91 8.28 -6.77
C VAL A 34 1.67 7.69 -7.46
N ASP A 35 1.55 7.87 -8.77
CA ASP A 35 0.49 7.29 -9.59
C ASP A 35 0.48 5.75 -9.55
N ALA A 36 1.66 5.12 -9.60
CA ALA A 36 1.78 3.67 -9.55
C ALA A 36 1.38 3.10 -8.18
N MET A 37 1.76 3.78 -7.10
CA MET A 37 1.31 3.45 -5.74
C MET A 37 -0.21 3.60 -5.62
N LEU A 38 -0.78 4.70 -6.08
CA LEU A 38 -2.21 4.97 -6.01
C LEU A 38 -3.04 3.93 -6.79
N ARG A 39 -2.61 3.60 -8.02
CA ARG A 39 -3.26 2.53 -8.81
C ARG A 39 -3.22 1.20 -8.07
N SER A 40 -2.05 0.80 -7.56
CA SER A 40 -1.89 -0.45 -6.82
C SER A 40 -2.78 -0.49 -5.57
N ALA A 41 -2.88 0.63 -4.85
CA ALA A 41 -3.70 0.74 -3.66
C ALA A 41 -5.21 0.63 -3.99
N HIS A 42 -5.66 1.25 -5.08
CA HIS A 42 -7.03 1.12 -5.55
C HIS A 42 -7.37 -0.31 -5.99
N THR A 43 -6.51 -0.94 -6.80
CA THR A 43 -6.72 -2.34 -7.22
C THR A 43 -6.82 -3.27 -6.02
N MET A 44 -5.92 -3.12 -5.05
CA MET A 44 -5.96 -3.92 -3.82
C MET A 44 -7.24 -3.66 -3.01
N ARG A 45 -7.71 -2.41 -2.95
CA ARG A 45 -8.94 -2.07 -2.22
C ARG A 45 -10.15 -2.73 -2.86
N ASP A 46 -10.24 -2.65 -4.18
CA ASP A 46 -11.35 -3.21 -4.94
C ASP A 46 -11.35 -4.75 -4.83
N LEU A 47 -10.17 -5.38 -4.82
CA LEU A 47 -10.02 -6.81 -4.52
C LEU A 47 -10.56 -7.14 -3.11
N ILE A 48 -10.12 -6.44 -2.07
CA ILE A 48 -10.55 -6.68 -0.68
C ILE A 48 -12.07 -6.47 -0.50
N ILE A 49 -12.65 -5.49 -1.20
CA ILE A 49 -14.10 -5.22 -1.17
C ILE A 49 -14.88 -6.32 -1.89
N SER A 50 -14.36 -6.82 -3.02
CA SER A 50 -15.03 -7.86 -3.81
C SER A 50 -15.03 -9.24 -3.16
N ILE A 51 -14.11 -9.50 -2.23
CA ILE A 51 -14.04 -10.74 -1.48
C ILE A 51 -15.16 -10.80 -0.43
N PRO A 52 -16.12 -11.75 -0.53
CA PRO A 52 -17.25 -11.85 0.40
C PRO A 52 -16.77 -12.15 1.82
N GLU A 53 -15.82 -13.08 1.95
CA GLU A 53 -15.24 -13.53 3.21
C GLU A 53 -13.72 -13.65 3.06
N ILE A 54 -13.00 -12.74 3.71
CA ILE A 54 -11.52 -12.66 3.61
C ILE A 54 -10.87 -13.93 4.16
N ALA A 55 -11.50 -14.55 5.17
CA ALA A 55 -11.03 -15.76 5.82
C ALA A 55 -11.07 -17.02 4.93
N SER A 56 -11.78 -17.00 3.80
CA SER A 56 -11.82 -18.14 2.88
C SER A 56 -11.06 -17.88 1.57
N ALA A 57 -10.64 -16.63 1.32
CA ALA A 57 -9.93 -16.21 0.11
C ALA A 57 -8.40 -16.11 0.31
N HIS A 58 -7.83 -16.79 1.31
CA HIS A 58 -6.45 -16.60 1.74
C HIS A 58 -5.40 -16.73 0.62
N GLU A 59 -5.48 -17.77 -0.22
CA GLU A 59 -4.50 -17.98 -1.30
C GLU A 59 -4.53 -16.84 -2.33
N ILE A 60 -5.73 -16.50 -2.84
CA ILE A 60 -5.94 -15.45 -3.84
C ILE A 60 -5.50 -14.10 -3.28
N LEU A 61 -5.96 -13.77 -2.08
CA LEU A 61 -5.59 -12.53 -1.40
C LEU A 61 -4.08 -12.46 -1.19
N SER A 62 -3.42 -13.58 -0.85
CA SER A 62 -2.00 -13.59 -0.53
C SER A 62 -1.10 -13.24 -1.70
N TYR A 63 -1.39 -13.77 -2.89
CA TYR A 63 -0.51 -13.56 -4.04
C TYR A 63 -0.66 -12.15 -4.58
N GLU A 64 -1.90 -11.73 -4.86
CA GLU A 64 -2.18 -10.42 -5.42
C GLU A 64 -1.86 -9.30 -4.44
N ALA A 65 -2.25 -9.42 -3.16
CA ALA A 65 -1.95 -8.39 -2.17
C ALA A 65 -0.44 -8.26 -1.92
N ARG A 66 0.35 -9.36 -1.89
CA ARG A 66 1.81 -9.24 -1.77
C ARG A 66 2.42 -8.48 -2.94
N SER A 67 1.97 -8.75 -4.16
CA SER A 67 2.47 -8.06 -5.36
C SER A 67 2.20 -6.55 -5.31
N HIS A 68 0.96 -6.17 -4.95
CA HIS A 68 0.60 -4.76 -4.79
C HIS A 68 1.34 -4.08 -3.65
N LEU A 69 1.46 -4.73 -2.49
CA LEU A 69 2.16 -4.19 -1.33
C LEU A 69 3.66 -4.03 -1.59
N ALA A 70 4.30 -5.01 -2.24
CA ALA A 70 5.70 -4.90 -2.62
C ALA A 70 5.94 -3.71 -3.56
N SER A 71 5.05 -3.50 -4.52
CA SER A 71 5.12 -2.35 -5.43
C SER A 71 4.94 -1.02 -4.68
N ILE A 72 3.93 -0.91 -3.81
CA ILE A 72 3.67 0.30 -3.02
C ILE A 72 4.88 0.64 -2.14
N ILE A 73 5.41 -0.33 -1.42
CA ILE A 73 6.56 -0.15 -0.53
C ILE A 73 7.80 0.23 -1.34
N GLY A 74 8.10 -0.49 -2.43
CA GLY A 74 9.27 -0.24 -3.25
C GLY A 74 9.26 1.15 -3.89
N TYR A 75 8.12 1.62 -4.41
CA TYR A 75 8.01 2.99 -4.93
C TYR A 75 8.17 4.04 -3.84
N ALA A 76 7.63 3.80 -2.64
CA ALA A 76 7.83 4.70 -1.51
C ALA A 76 9.31 4.76 -1.08
N GLU A 77 10.02 3.64 -1.11
CA GLU A 77 11.47 3.58 -0.84
C GLU A 77 12.27 4.37 -1.87
N VAL A 78 12.00 4.18 -3.17
CA VAL A 78 12.65 4.95 -4.25
C VAL A 78 12.45 6.45 -4.09
N LEU A 79 11.23 6.88 -3.73
CA LEU A 79 10.95 8.30 -3.46
C LEU A 79 11.72 8.83 -2.23
N LEU A 80 11.86 8.02 -1.18
CA LEU A 80 12.57 8.40 0.05
C LEU A 80 14.09 8.43 -0.13
N ASP A 81 14.63 7.65 -1.06
CA ASP A 81 16.04 7.70 -1.45
C ASP A 81 16.38 8.98 -2.22
N GLN A 82 15.38 9.75 -2.64
CA GLN A 82 15.51 11.06 -3.32
C GLN A 82 16.38 11.03 -4.58
N VAL A 83 16.44 9.88 -5.25
CA VAL A 83 17.22 9.69 -6.49
C VAL A 83 16.67 10.53 -7.66
N GLU A 84 15.35 10.75 -7.71
CA GLU A 84 14.65 11.53 -8.75
C GLU A 84 14.34 12.98 -8.35
N GLY A 85 15.04 13.48 -7.31
CA GLY A 85 14.84 14.81 -6.76
C GLY A 85 14.51 14.81 -5.27
N ARG A 86 14.68 15.97 -4.63
CA ARG A 86 14.38 16.15 -3.21
C ARG A 86 12.87 16.24 -3.00
N LEU A 87 12.42 15.63 -1.91
CA LEU A 87 11.06 15.82 -1.42
C LEU A 87 11.05 17.01 -0.44
N THR A 88 9.97 17.79 -0.46
CA THR A 88 9.72 18.74 0.63
C THR A 88 9.47 17.98 1.94
N PRO A 89 9.60 18.61 3.12
CA PRO A 89 9.28 17.96 4.39
C PRO A 89 7.83 17.46 4.49
N THR A 90 6.90 18.06 3.74
CA THR A 90 5.50 17.60 3.70
C THR A 90 5.38 16.36 2.81
N GLN A 91 5.88 16.41 1.57
CA GLN A 91 5.93 15.26 0.68
C GLN A 91 6.62 14.06 1.34
N GLN A 92 7.76 14.27 1.99
CA GLN A 92 8.50 13.23 2.69
C GLN A 92 7.66 12.56 3.79
N ARG A 93 6.87 13.33 4.55
CA ARG A 93 5.95 12.78 5.56
C ARG A 93 4.86 11.93 4.92
N HIS A 94 4.31 12.35 3.78
CA HIS A 94 3.32 11.55 3.06
C HIS A 94 3.92 10.24 2.53
N VAL A 95 5.11 10.28 1.93
CA VAL A 95 5.79 9.07 1.45
C VAL A 95 6.15 8.12 2.61
N GLN A 96 6.60 8.66 3.75
CA GLN A 96 6.82 7.87 4.96
C GLN A 96 5.53 7.21 5.47
N ALA A 97 4.41 7.93 5.43
CA ALA A 97 3.11 7.38 5.79
C ALA A 97 2.70 6.25 4.83
N VAL A 98 2.93 6.39 3.52
CA VAL A 98 2.69 5.31 2.54
C VAL A 98 3.51 4.07 2.90
N ARG A 99 4.83 4.23 3.11
CA ARG A 99 5.71 3.10 3.46
C ARG A 99 5.28 2.41 4.75
N ALA A 100 4.96 3.18 5.79
CA ALA A 100 4.57 2.64 7.10
C ALA A 100 3.26 1.85 7.03
N ASN A 101 2.23 2.39 6.34
CA ASN A 101 0.95 1.70 6.16
C ASN A 101 1.09 0.48 5.23
N GLY A 102 1.94 0.56 4.20
CA GLY A 102 2.32 -0.59 3.37
C GLY A 102 2.89 -1.74 4.18
N ALA A 103 3.87 -1.45 5.04
CA ALA A 103 4.48 -2.44 5.93
C ALA A 103 3.48 -3.01 6.95
N GLN A 104 2.59 -2.17 7.49
CA GLN A 104 1.51 -2.63 8.38
C GLN A 104 0.60 -3.64 7.67
N MET A 105 0.18 -3.36 6.44
CA MET A 105 -0.64 -4.29 5.65
C MET A 105 0.08 -5.59 5.35
N LEU A 106 1.38 -5.55 5.05
CA LEU A 106 2.18 -6.76 4.83
C LEU A 106 2.20 -7.64 6.09
N ASN A 107 2.36 -7.03 7.27
CA ASN A 107 2.30 -7.74 8.54
C ASN A 107 0.92 -8.36 8.82
N LEU A 108 -0.16 -7.65 8.50
CA LEU A 108 -1.53 -8.19 8.61
C LEU A 108 -1.73 -9.38 7.66
N LEU A 109 -1.20 -9.28 6.43
CA LEU A 109 -1.25 -10.36 5.46
C LEU A 109 -0.47 -11.60 5.92
N VAL A 110 0.72 -11.42 6.49
CA VAL A 110 1.50 -12.53 7.05
C VAL A 110 0.71 -13.23 8.17
N ARG A 111 0.15 -12.46 9.12
CA ARG A 111 -0.65 -13.02 10.23
C ARG A 111 -1.89 -13.77 9.76
N LEU A 112 -2.57 -13.25 8.73
CA LEU A 112 -3.71 -13.93 8.12
C LEU A 112 -3.32 -15.31 7.61
N LEU A 113 -2.20 -15.40 6.90
CA LEU A 113 -1.73 -16.64 6.30
C LEU A 113 -1.27 -17.66 7.34
N GLU A 114 -0.62 -17.20 8.41
CA GLU A 114 -0.26 -18.04 9.55
C GLU A 114 -1.51 -18.61 10.23
N SER A 115 -2.58 -17.81 10.37
CA SER A 115 -3.84 -18.29 10.94
C SER A 115 -4.61 -19.29 10.07
N ALA A 116 -4.24 -19.39 8.79
CA ALA A 116 -4.80 -20.31 7.81
C ALA A 116 -4.00 -21.62 7.65
N GLY A 117 -2.76 -21.65 8.16
CA GLY A 117 -1.90 -22.84 8.16
C GLY A 117 -2.40 -23.92 9.15
N PRO A 118 -1.99 -25.18 8.99
CA PRO A 118 -2.71 -26.33 9.53
C PRO A 118 -2.79 -26.26 11.06
N GLN A 119 -4.02 -26.13 11.58
CA GLN A 119 -4.32 -26.72 12.87
C GLN A 119 -4.14 -28.23 12.69
N GLY A 120 -3.31 -28.83 13.54
CA GLY A 120 -2.94 -30.24 13.45
C GLY A 120 -4.12 -31.21 13.48
#